data_AF-A0A7C8ZTJ7-F1
#
_entry.id   AF-A0A7C8ZTJ7-F1
#
_cell.length_a   1.000
_cell.length_b   1.000
_cell.length_c   1.000
_cell.angle_alpha   90.00
_cell.angle_beta   90.00
_cell.angle_gamma   90.00
#
_symmetry.space_group_name_H-M   'P 1'
#
loop_
_entity.id
_entity.type
_entity.pdbx_description
1 polymer ?
#
loop_
_entity_poly.entity_id
_entity_poly.type
_entity_poly.pdbx_seq_one_letter_code
_entity_poly.pdbx_strand_id
1 'polypeptide(L)'
;MVTNFEDFEPIFGEAKPEWETASSNPECVPLNPFLFRVFAVDPSHLRFHATDFGSYTWEATRSLHQLEDMRDSIGIGGSWLDFMNYVTSCLRSKDVKLILEWQSKSNGNLALSP
;
A
#
# COMPACT_ATOMS: atom_id res chain seq x y z
N MET A 1 -6.79 14.80 22.99
CA MET A 1 -6.99 13.47 22.38
C MET A 1 -5.62 12.92 22.06
N VAL A 2 -5.40 11.63 22.30
CA VAL A 2 -4.16 10.97 21.88
C VAL A 2 -4.23 10.79 20.37
N THR A 3 -3.36 11.51 19.65
CA THR A 3 -3.16 11.41 18.20
C THR A 3 -1.80 10.76 18.00
N ASN A 4 -1.70 9.47 18.32
CA ASN A 4 -0.49 8.70 18.14
C ASN A 4 -0.86 7.22 17.87
N PHE A 5 0.13 6.40 17.58
CA PHE A 5 -0.03 4.98 17.27
C PHE A 5 0.49 4.04 18.36
N GLU A 6 0.62 4.50 19.62
CA GLU A 6 1.17 3.67 20.70
C GLU A 6 0.36 2.39 20.94
N ASP A 7 -0.97 2.48 20.82
CA ASP A 7 -1.89 1.35 20.99
C ASP A 7 -2.32 0.71 19.66
N PHE A 8 -1.64 1.03 18.54
CA PHE A 8 -2.01 0.49 17.24
C PHE A 8 -1.61 -0.98 17.11
N GLU A 9 -2.59 -1.87 17.12
CA GLU A 9 -2.36 -3.29 16.86
C GLU A 9 -2.02 -3.55 15.39
N PRO A 10 -0.97 -4.35 15.10
CA PRO A 10 -0.65 -4.72 13.73
C PRO A 10 -1.82 -5.43 13.02
N ILE A 11 -2.10 -5.00 11.79
CA ILE A 11 -3.11 -5.60 10.92
C ILE A 11 -2.41 -6.47 9.89
N PHE A 12 -2.91 -7.68 9.69
CA PHE A 12 -2.43 -8.60 8.68
C PHE A 12 -3.58 -8.94 7.73
N GLY A 13 -3.27 -9.12 6.45
CA GLY A 13 -4.26 -9.50 5.46
C GLY A 13 -3.64 -9.92 4.13
N GLU A 14 -4.52 -10.23 3.19
CA GLU A 14 -4.16 -10.58 1.82
C GLU A 14 -4.62 -9.45 0.90
N ALA A 15 -3.75 -9.05 -0.04
CA ALA A 15 -4.05 -8.09 -1.09
C ALA A 15 -4.03 -8.79 -2.44
N LYS A 16 -5.10 -8.57 -3.22
CA LYS A 16 -5.22 -9.08 -4.58
C LYS A 16 -4.46 -8.16 -5.53
N PRO A 17 -3.44 -8.66 -6.24
CA PRO A 17 -2.71 -7.83 -7.18
C PRO A 17 -3.54 -7.55 -8.43
N GLU A 18 -3.55 -6.30 -8.88
CA GLU A 18 -4.17 -5.86 -10.13
C GLU A 18 -3.20 -4.96 -10.90
N TRP A 19 -3.10 -5.13 -12.21
CA TRP A 19 -2.27 -4.26 -13.04
C TRP A 19 -3.03 -2.98 -13.40
N GLU A 20 -2.39 -1.82 -13.24
CA GLU A 20 -3.00 -0.50 -13.48
C GLU A 20 -3.51 -0.33 -14.91
N THR A 21 -2.79 -0.88 -15.88
CA THR A 21 -3.26 -1.05 -17.25
C THR A 21 -3.54 -2.52 -17.49
N ALA A 22 -4.82 -2.87 -17.61
CA ALA A 22 -5.24 -4.09 -18.31
C ALA A 22 -4.91 -3.97 -19.82
N SER A 23 -3.65 -3.70 -20.15
CA SER A 23 -3.16 -3.64 -21.52
C SER A 23 -2.82 -5.07 -21.93
N SER A 24 -3.71 -5.67 -22.72
CA SER A 24 -3.46 -6.47 -23.94
C SER A 24 -2.11 -7.18 -24.15
N ASN A 25 -1.36 -7.52 -23.11
CA ASN A 25 -0.10 -8.24 -23.17
C ASN A 25 -0.33 -9.66 -22.65
N PRO A 26 -0.18 -10.68 -23.51
CA PRO A 26 -0.40 -12.09 -23.15
C PRO A 26 0.65 -12.66 -22.18
N GLU A 27 1.64 -11.86 -21.75
CA GLU A 27 2.65 -12.22 -20.74
C GLU A 27 2.34 -11.66 -19.34
N CYS A 28 1.06 -11.39 -19.05
CA CYS A 28 0.62 -11.02 -17.71
C CYS A 28 0.84 -12.24 -16.78
N VAL A 29 2.00 -12.28 -16.12
CA VAL A 29 2.41 -13.36 -15.23
C VAL A 29 1.33 -13.54 -14.15
N PRO A 30 0.85 -14.77 -13.88
CA PRO A 30 -0.08 -14.99 -12.78
C PRO A 30 0.57 -14.50 -11.49
N LEU A 31 -0.05 -13.49 -10.87
CA LEU A 31 0.43 -12.93 -9.62
C LEU A 31 -0.20 -13.68 -8.46
N ASN A 32 0.65 -14.25 -7.62
CA ASN A 32 0.20 -14.82 -6.35
C ASN A 32 -0.37 -13.71 -5.46
N PRO A 33 -1.35 -14.03 -4.59
CA PRO A 33 -1.82 -13.07 -3.61
C PRO A 33 -0.67 -12.57 -2.74
N PHE A 34 -0.68 -11.27 -2.46
CA PHE A 34 0.31 -10.65 -1.59
C PHE A 34 -0.18 -10.70 -0.15
N LEU A 35 0.70 -11.03 0.78
CA LEU A 35 0.43 -10.82 2.19
C LEU A 35 0.87 -9.41 2.57
N PHE A 36 0.02 -8.68 3.28
CA PHE A 36 0.38 -7.38 3.81
C PHE A 36 0.32 -7.34 5.33
N ARG A 37 1.13 -6.44 5.88
CA ARG A 37 1.14 -6.07 7.29
C ARG A 37 1.14 -4.55 7.38
N VAL A 38 0.26 -4.01 8.21
CA VAL A 38 0.26 -2.59 8.62
C VAL A 38 0.58 -2.51 10.10
N PHE A 39 1.54 -1.69 10.49
CA PHE A 39 1.98 -1.60 11.88
C PHE A 39 2.58 -0.23 12.22
N ALA A 40 2.50 0.14 13.50
CA ALA A 40 3.20 1.32 14.02
C ALA A 40 4.71 1.04 14.09
N VAL A 41 5.49 1.91 13.45
CA VAL A 41 6.97 1.89 13.58
C VAL A 41 7.38 2.64 14.84
N ASP A 42 6.67 3.73 15.11
CA ASP A 42 6.80 4.60 16.27
C ASP A 42 5.43 5.29 16.51
N PRO A 43 5.28 6.10 17.58
CA PRO A 43 4.01 6.76 17.88
C PRO A 43 3.46 7.68 16.77
N SER A 44 4.25 8.03 15.76
CA SER A 44 3.88 8.98 14.71
C SER A 44 3.90 8.42 13.29
N HIS A 45 4.29 7.16 13.09
CA HIS A 45 4.40 6.55 11.77
C HIS A 45 3.76 5.16 11.68
N LEU A 46 2.92 4.97 10.65
CA LEU A 46 2.45 3.65 10.21
C LEU A 46 3.25 3.18 8.99
N ARG A 47 3.62 1.91 9.00
CA ARG A 47 4.23 1.24 7.85
C ARG A 47 3.27 0.24 7.26
N PHE A 48 3.10 0.33 5.95
CA PHE A 48 2.45 -0.62 5.07
C PHE A 48 3.55 -1.46 4.42
N HIS A 49 3.50 -2.76 4.61
CA HIS A 49 4.45 -3.72 4.05
C HIS A 49 3.65 -4.78 3.30
N ALA A 50 4.02 -5.09 2.06
CA ALA A 50 3.39 -6.11 1.23
C ALA A 50 4.45 -7.00 0.58
N THR A 51 4.26 -8.32 0.61
CA THR A 51 5.23 -9.29 0.09
C THR A 51 4.55 -10.55 -0.47
N ASP A 52 5.13 -11.13 -1.52
CA ASP A 52 4.76 -12.45 -2.03
C ASP A 52 5.61 -13.58 -1.42
N PHE A 53 6.54 -13.24 -0.49
CA PHE A 53 7.57 -14.14 0.05
C PHE A 53 8.43 -14.84 -1.02
N GLY A 54 8.46 -14.30 -2.23
CA GLY A 54 9.23 -14.77 -3.36
C GLY A 54 10.14 -13.67 -3.87
N SER A 55 9.69 -12.96 -4.90
CA SER A 55 10.52 -12.00 -5.64
C SER A 55 10.21 -10.55 -5.31
N TYR A 56 9.07 -10.27 -4.67
CA TYR A 56 8.53 -8.92 -4.56
C TYR A 56 8.18 -8.56 -3.14
N THR A 57 8.69 -7.42 -2.69
CA THR A 57 8.40 -6.83 -1.39
C THR A 57 8.40 -5.31 -1.51
N TRP A 58 7.36 -4.67 -0.98
CA TRP A 58 7.21 -3.22 -0.97
C TRP A 58 6.90 -2.71 0.42
N GLU A 59 7.42 -1.52 0.71
CA GLU A 59 7.17 -0.81 1.96
C GLU A 59 6.81 0.66 1.67
N ALA A 60 5.80 1.16 2.39
CA ALA A 60 5.46 2.57 2.42
C ALA A 60 5.25 2.99 3.87
N THR A 61 5.92 4.04 4.30
CA THR A 61 5.70 4.64 5.63
C THR A 61 4.88 5.93 5.46
N ARG A 62 3.88 6.11 6.33
CA ARG A 62 3.03 7.30 6.38
C ARG A 62 3.10 7.90 7.78
N SER A 63 3.40 9.18 7.84
CA SER A 63 3.33 9.94 9.09
C SER A 63 1.89 10.23 9.48
N LEU A 64 1.67 10.58 10.74
CA LEU A 64 0.37 11.02 11.22
C LEU A 64 -0.19 12.17 10.39
N HIS A 65 0.64 13.17 10.07
CA HIS A 65 0.24 14.31 9.25
C HIS A 65 -0.21 13.89 7.84
N GLN A 66 0.51 12.96 7.19
CA GLN A 66 0.11 12.46 5.88
C GLN A 66 -1.22 11.69 5.92
N LEU A 67 -1.52 11.03 7.04
CA LEU A 67 -2.79 10.36 7.26
C LEU A 67 -3.93 11.34 7.58
N GLU A 68 -3.64 12.45 8.25
CA GLU A 68 -4.58 13.57 8.41
C GLU A 68 -4.91 14.22 7.05
N ASP A 69 -3.90 14.50 6.23
CA ASP A 69 -4.10 14.99 4.86
C ASP A 69 -4.94 14.01 4.03
N MET A 70 -4.73 12.71 4.21
CA MET A 70 -5.52 11.67 3.56
C MET A 70 -6.98 11.68 4.05
N ARG A 71 -7.23 11.86 5.35
CA ARG A 71 -8.60 12.01 5.89
C ARG A 71 -9.33 13.17 5.23
N ASP A 72 -8.66 14.31 5.14
CA ASP A 72 -9.22 15.53 4.58
C ASP A 72 -9.47 15.37 3.06
N SER A 73 -8.59 14.64 2.36
CA SER A 73 -8.74 14.34 0.92
C SER A 73 -9.90 13.39 0.60
N ILE A 74 -10.12 12.37 1.45
CA ILE A 74 -11.25 11.42 1.29
C ILE A 74 -12.57 12.08 1.71
N GLY A 75 -12.52 13.09 2.57
CA GLY A 75 -13.70 13.84 3.04
C GLY A 75 -14.46 13.14 4.17
N ILE A 76 -13.79 12.28 4.95
CA ILE A 76 -14.39 11.65 6.13
C ILE A 76 -14.43 12.68 7.26
N GLY A 77 -15.63 13.15 7.57
CA GLY A 77 -15.89 13.96 8.76
C GLY A 77 -15.84 13.14 10.05
N GLY A 78 -15.86 13.82 11.20
CA GLY A 78 -15.82 13.19 12.51
C GLY A 78 -14.44 13.28 13.17
N SER A 79 -14.18 12.39 14.12
CA SER A 79 -12.93 12.39 14.90
C SER A 79 -11.79 11.65 14.18
N TRP A 80 -10.56 11.87 14.65
CA TRP A 80 -9.40 11.06 14.23
C TRP A 80 -9.63 9.56 14.43
N LEU A 81 -10.26 9.18 15.54
CA LEU A 81 -10.57 7.78 15.85
C LEU A 81 -11.55 7.19 14.83
N ASP A 82 -12.56 7.95 14.41
CA ASP A 82 -13.52 7.49 13.39
C ASP A 82 -12.82 7.20 12.06
N PHE A 83 -11.90 8.08 11.65
CA PHE A 83 -11.07 7.87 10.47
C PHE A 83 -10.17 6.63 10.59
N MET A 84 -9.48 6.46 11.71
CA MET A 84 -8.61 5.29 11.92
C MET A 84 -9.40 3.98 12.00
N ASN A 85 -10.62 4.02 12.55
CA ASN A 85 -11.55 2.88 12.53
C ASN A 85 -12.00 2.55 11.11
N TYR A 86 -12.26 3.55 10.28
CA TYR A 86 -12.54 3.36 8.85
C TYR A 86 -11.36 2.70 8.14
N VAL A 87 -10.14 3.25 8.27
CA VAL A 87 -8.93 2.69 7.65
C VAL A 87 -8.70 1.25 8.10
N THR A 88 -8.83 0.97 9.40
CA THR A 88 -8.68 -0.38 9.97
C THR A 88 -9.73 -1.33 9.41
N SER A 89 -10.97 -0.87 9.25
CA SER A 89 -12.06 -1.68 8.66
C SER A 89 -11.81 -1.97 7.19
N CYS A 90 -11.30 -1.00 6.42
CA CYS A 90 -10.89 -1.20 5.02
C CYS A 90 -9.76 -2.23 4.90
N LEU A 91 -8.73 -2.14 5.74
CA LEU A 91 -7.63 -3.11 5.74
C LEU A 91 -8.09 -4.51 6.17
N ARG A 92 -9.05 -4.61 7.08
CA ARG A 92 -9.62 -5.90 7.50
C ARG A 92 -10.68 -6.42 6.53
N SER A 93 -11.09 -5.62 5.55
CA SER A 93 -11.95 -6.10 4.48
C SER A 93 -11.15 -7.11 3.64
N LYS A 94 -11.79 -8.20 3.23
CA LYS A 94 -11.15 -9.18 2.32
C LYS A 94 -11.06 -8.66 0.87
N ASP A 95 -11.12 -7.35 0.69
CA ASP A 95 -11.22 -6.64 -0.59
C ASP A 95 -10.14 -5.55 -0.69
N VAL A 96 -8.91 -5.91 -0.31
CA VAL A 96 -7.73 -5.07 -0.50
C VAL A 96 -7.09 -5.41 -1.84
N LYS A 97 -6.78 -4.36 -2.61
CA LYS A 97 -6.13 -4.47 -3.92
C LYS A 97 -4.72 -3.88 -3.85
N LEU A 98 -3.77 -4.56 -4.48
CA LEU A 98 -2.43 -4.06 -4.69
C LEU A 98 -2.29 -3.68 -6.17
N ILE A 99 -2.31 -2.39 -6.46
CA ILE A 99 -2.18 -1.91 -7.84
C ILE A 99 -0.70 -1.88 -8.21
N LEU A 100 -0.35 -2.60 -9.27
CA LEU A 100 1.00 -2.68 -9.80
C LEU A 100 1.08 -1.95 -11.13
N GLU A 101 2.12 -1.13 -11.27
CA GLU A 101 2.45 -0.47 -12.53
C GLU A 101 3.57 -1.25 -13.24
N TRP A 102 3.35 -1.62 -14.49
CA TRP A 102 4.40 -2.23 -15.32
C TRP A 102 5.31 -1.15 -15.87
N GLN A 103 6.55 -1.12 -15.42
CA GLN A 103 7.60 -0.32 -16.03
C GLN A 103 8.31 -1.18 -17.09
N SER A 104 7.97 -1.01 -18.37
CA SER A 104 8.75 -1.62 -19.44
C SER A 104 10.17 -1.03 -19.40
N LYS A 105 11.20 -1.88 -19.43
CA LYS A 105 12.57 -1.39 -19.64
C LYS A 105 12.56 -0.59 -20.94
N SER A 106 12.75 0.72 -20.86
CA SER A 106 13.10 1.49 -22.04
C SER A 106 14.43 0.93 -22.55
N ASN A 107 14.44 0.38 -23.76
CA ASN A 107 15.69 0.06 -24.44
C ASN A 107 16.40 1.38 -24.70
N GLY A 108 17.20 1.83 -23.75
CA GLY A 108 18.20 2.86 -23.96
C GLY A 108 19.13 2.34 -25.04
N ASN A 109 19.03 2.92 -26.24
CA ASN A 109 19.96 2.70 -27.33
C ASN A 109 21.40 2.77 -26.76
N LEU A 110 22.09 1.63 -26.78
CA LEU A 110 23.54 1.60 -26.73
C LEU A 110 24.02 2.27 -28.02
N ALA A 111 24.14 3.59 -28.00
CA ALA A 111 24.98 4.29 -28.94
C ALA A 111 26.42 3.90 -28.61
N LEU A 112 26.91 2.88 -29.31
CA LEU A 112 28.33 2.73 -29.55
C LEU A 112 28.77 4.00 -30.31
N SER A 113 29.54 4.84 -29.65
CA SER A 113 30.36 5.85 -30.33
C SER A 113 31.82 5.41 -30.21
N PRO A 114 32.59 5.43 -31.32
CA PRO A 114 34.01 5.09 -31.36
C PRO A 114 34.89 6.06 -30.58
#